data_AF-A0A6B3NLP5-F1
#
_entry.id   AF-A0A6B3NLP5-F1
#
_cell.length_a   1.000
_cell.length_b   1.000
_cell.length_c   1.000
_cell.angle_alpha   90.00
_cell.angle_beta   90.00
_cell.angle_gamma   90.00
#
_symmetry.space_group_name_H-M   'P 1'
#
loop_
_entity.id
_entity.type
_entity.pdbx_description
1 polymer ?
#
loop_
_entity_poly.entity_id
_entity_poly.type
_entity_poly.pdbx_seq_one_letter_code
_entity_poly.pdbx_strand_id
1 'polypeptide(L)'
;YRPPFIAGHSQTGVTNTDDFICLMFKGCIQMGIVPDLDYLLDASPVDYVSQAIVYLSRQKQSLGKVFHLQQPQPMHLRWFVDWVRSFGYPIQLVSYEQWQEYLKGYIRSPEHPLYTLLPFLFEKWSSEQLTIPELYLQKRRPKISCHQTLDALFGSGIVCPQPNSEVLDIYLSYFIESGFLSVDDLRNISKKMTVLSEV
;
A
#
# COMPACT_ATOMS: atom_id res chain seq x y z
N TYR A 1 12.53 -14.23 10.95
CA TYR A 1 12.41 -13.17 9.92
C TYR A 1 11.17 -12.34 10.24
N ARG A 2 11.21 -11.02 10.05
CA ARG A 2 10.10 -10.10 10.33
C ARG A 2 9.83 -9.27 9.07
N PRO A 3 8.95 -9.72 8.18
CA PRO A 3 8.55 -8.93 7.02
C PRO A 3 7.66 -7.75 7.43
N PRO A 4 7.65 -6.64 6.65
CA PRO A 4 6.62 -5.62 6.73
C PRO A 4 5.38 -6.10 5.97
N PHE A 5 4.57 -5.20 5.41
CA PHE A 5 3.63 -5.60 4.37
C PHE A 5 4.38 -6.25 3.19
N ILE A 6 3.81 -7.30 2.63
CA ILE A 6 4.41 -7.97 1.46
C ILE A 6 3.63 -7.51 0.24
N ALA A 7 4.31 -6.79 -0.66
CA ALA A 7 3.76 -6.36 -1.93
C ALA A 7 3.84 -7.49 -2.98
N GLY A 8 3.29 -7.22 -4.17
CA GLY A 8 3.39 -8.14 -5.30
C GLY A 8 4.82 -8.42 -5.76
N HIS A 9 4.95 -9.30 -6.74
CA HIS A 9 6.23 -9.60 -7.37
C HIS A 9 6.70 -8.41 -8.22
N SER A 10 7.91 -7.92 -7.97
CA SER A 10 8.39 -6.65 -8.55
C SER A 10 8.46 -6.62 -10.08
N GLN A 11 8.64 -7.78 -10.72
CA GLN A 11 8.75 -7.88 -12.20
C GLN A 11 7.46 -8.29 -12.92
N THR A 12 6.55 -9.03 -12.27
CA THR A 12 5.34 -9.59 -12.92
C THR A 12 4.07 -8.94 -12.42
N GLY A 13 4.14 -8.19 -11.32
CA GLY A 13 3.02 -7.54 -10.67
C GLY A 13 2.09 -8.47 -9.90
N VAL A 14 2.28 -9.78 -10.00
CA VAL A 14 1.42 -10.80 -9.36
C VAL A 14 1.36 -10.55 -7.85
N THR A 15 0.15 -10.39 -7.33
CA THR A 15 -0.13 -10.11 -5.92
C THR A 15 -1.44 -10.74 -5.48
N ASN A 16 -1.64 -10.85 -4.16
CA ASN A 16 -2.93 -11.20 -3.57
C ASN A 16 -3.87 -9.99 -3.66
N THR A 17 -4.91 -10.07 -4.50
CA THR A 17 -5.89 -8.99 -4.68
C THR A 17 -6.81 -8.78 -3.48
N ASP A 18 -6.86 -9.74 -2.56
CA ASP A 18 -7.61 -9.64 -1.31
C ASP A 18 -6.77 -8.99 -0.18
N ASP A 19 -5.51 -8.63 -0.46
CA ASP A 19 -4.65 -7.95 0.51
C ASP A 19 -5.11 -6.52 0.77
N PHE A 20 -4.88 -6.05 2.00
CA PHE A 20 -5.19 -4.71 2.45
C PHE A 20 -4.70 -3.62 1.49
N ILE A 21 -3.46 -3.70 1.00
CA ILE A 21 -2.89 -2.67 0.11
C ILE A 21 -3.68 -2.60 -1.21
N CYS A 22 -4.00 -3.76 -1.79
CA CYS A 22 -4.74 -3.88 -3.04
C CYS A 22 -6.17 -3.33 -2.88
N LEU A 23 -6.85 -3.70 -1.80
CA LEU A 23 -8.21 -3.24 -1.52
C LEU A 23 -8.24 -1.72 -1.24
N MET A 24 -7.29 -1.20 -0.47
CA MET A 24 -7.12 0.24 -0.23
C MET A 24 -6.90 1.02 -1.53
N PHE A 25 -6.00 0.52 -2.38
CA PHE A 25 -5.71 1.11 -3.68
C PHE A 25 -6.98 1.16 -4.55
N LYS A 26 -7.64 0.02 -4.74
CA LYS A 26 -8.85 -0.07 -5.58
C LYS A 26 -9.98 0.80 -5.04
N GLY A 27 -10.21 0.77 -3.73
CA GLY A 27 -11.24 1.57 -3.08
C GLY A 27 -11.03 3.07 -3.27
N CYS A 28 -9.79 3.57 -3.09
CA CYS A 28 -9.48 4.98 -3.30
C CYS A 28 -9.62 5.40 -4.77
N ILE A 29 -9.17 4.55 -5.70
CA ILE A 29 -9.36 4.76 -7.15
C ILE A 29 -10.85 4.84 -7.48
N GLN A 30 -11.65 3.90 -7.00
CA GLN A 30 -13.09 3.86 -7.30
C GLN A 30 -13.84 5.05 -6.71
N MET A 31 -13.46 5.53 -5.52
CA MET A 31 -14.06 6.73 -4.92
C MET A 31 -13.54 8.04 -5.52
N GLY A 32 -12.35 8.04 -6.14
CA GLY A 32 -11.69 9.24 -6.63
C GLY A 32 -11.07 10.11 -5.53
N ILE A 33 -11.02 9.60 -4.29
CA ILE A 33 -10.47 10.31 -3.12
C ILE A 33 -9.55 9.38 -2.31
N VAL A 34 -8.49 9.96 -1.76
CA VAL A 34 -7.46 9.31 -0.93
C VAL A 34 -7.38 10.08 0.40
N PRO A 35 -7.31 9.40 1.55
CA PRO A 35 -7.14 10.09 2.82
C PRO A 35 -5.71 10.64 2.93
N ASP A 36 -5.57 11.92 3.28
CA ASP A 36 -4.28 12.58 3.46
C ASP A 36 -3.63 12.20 4.80
N LEU A 37 -3.10 10.98 4.83
CA LEU A 37 -2.38 10.43 5.97
C LEU A 37 -0.87 10.56 5.75
N ASP A 38 -0.15 11.00 6.78
CA ASP A 38 1.32 11.04 6.83
C ASP A 38 1.87 9.62 6.98
N TYR A 39 1.89 8.90 5.85
CA TYR A 39 2.04 7.46 5.73
C TYR A 39 3.21 7.13 4.79
N LEU A 40 4.09 6.27 5.28
CA LEU A 40 5.09 5.61 4.45
C LEU A 40 4.64 4.17 4.20
N LEU A 41 4.44 3.85 2.92
CA LEU A 41 4.13 2.50 2.46
C LEU A 41 5.41 1.65 2.56
N ASP A 42 5.56 1.03 3.73
CA ASP A 42 6.58 0.03 4.00
C ASP A 42 6.06 -1.33 3.53
N ALA A 43 6.18 -1.55 2.22
CA ALA A 43 5.79 -2.79 1.57
C ALA A 43 6.94 -3.32 0.71
N SER A 44 7.40 -4.53 1.03
CA SER A 44 8.52 -5.18 0.35
C SER A 44 8.01 -6.18 -0.68
N PRO A 45 8.50 -6.16 -1.93
CA PRO A 45 8.10 -7.15 -2.94
C PRO A 45 8.35 -8.59 -2.50
N VAL A 46 7.40 -9.49 -2.81
CA VAL A 46 7.44 -10.90 -2.38
C VAL A 46 8.67 -11.64 -2.90
N ASP A 47 9.16 -11.28 -4.08
CA ASP A 47 10.37 -11.84 -4.69
C ASP A 47 11.64 -11.45 -3.91
N TYR A 48 11.74 -10.21 -3.42
CA TYR A 48 12.82 -9.83 -2.50
C TYR A 48 12.71 -10.57 -1.17
N VAL A 49 11.52 -10.60 -0.56
CA VAL A 49 11.30 -11.23 0.76
C VAL A 49 11.63 -12.72 0.71
N SER A 50 11.14 -13.43 -0.30
CA SER A 50 11.37 -14.87 -0.47
C SER A 50 12.84 -15.19 -0.74
N GLN A 51 13.50 -14.47 -1.65
CA GLN A 51 14.93 -14.63 -1.93
C GLN A 51 15.78 -14.37 -0.68
N ALA A 52 15.49 -13.29 0.05
CA ALA A 52 16.21 -12.95 1.28
C ALA A 52 16.09 -14.04 2.33
N ILE A 53 14.88 -14.57 2.58
CA ILE A 53 14.66 -15.65 3.56
C ILE A 53 15.44 -16.91 3.16
N VAL A 54 15.32 -17.33 1.90
CA VAL A 54 16.03 -18.54 1.41
C VAL A 54 17.54 -18.36 1.56
N TYR A 55 18.09 -17.24 1.11
CA TYR A 55 19.51 -16.96 1.20
C TYR A 55 20.00 -16.93 2.64
N LEU A 56 19.34 -16.15 3.51
CA LEU A 56 19.75 -15.96 4.91
C LEU A 56 19.63 -17.26 5.71
N SER A 57 18.63 -18.11 5.43
CA SER A 57 18.45 -19.40 6.11
C SER A 57 19.60 -20.38 5.87
N ARG A 58 20.36 -20.19 4.79
CA ARG A 58 21.49 -21.04 4.39
C ARG A 58 22.83 -20.54 4.90
N GLN A 59 22.88 -19.38 5.56
CA GLN A 59 24.12 -18.82 6.12
C GLN A 59 24.31 -19.27 7.57
N LYS A 60 25.46 -19.90 7.87
CA LYS A 60 25.80 -20.26 9.27
C LYS A 60 25.80 -19.03 10.18
N GLN A 61 26.22 -17.88 9.65
CA GLN A 61 26.30 -16.59 10.33
C GLN A 61 24.93 -15.97 10.63
N SER A 62 23.84 -16.52 10.09
CA SER A 62 22.47 -16.09 10.36
C SER A 62 21.84 -16.77 11.58
N LEU A 63 22.45 -17.84 12.10
CA LEU A 63 21.95 -18.54 13.28
C LEU A 63 21.86 -17.60 14.48
N GLY A 64 20.70 -17.61 15.15
CA GLY A 64 20.41 -16.75 16.30
C GLY A 64 20.15 -15.28 15.96
N LYS A 65 20.17 -14.88 14.68
CA LYS A 65 19.90 -13.49 14.27
C LYS A 65 18.43 -13.26 13.94
N VAL A 66 18.03 -11.99 14.03
CA VAL A 66 16.71 -11.51 13.60
C VAL A 66 16.92 -10.58 12.41
N PHE A 67 16.18 -10.84 11.33
CA PHE A 67 16.23 -10.02 10.13
C PHE A 67 14.89 -9.34 9.89
N HIS A 68 14.98 -8.04 9.69
CA HIS A 68 13.91 -7.08 9.39
C HIS A 68 13.91 -6.85 7.88
N LEU A 69 12.87 -7.31 7.18
CA LEU A 69 12.81 -7.32 5.71
C LEU A 69 12.08 -6.08 5.15
N GLN A 70 12.14 -4.96 5.87
CA GLN A 70 11.49 -3.68 5.54
C GLN A 70 11.93 -3.16 4.18
N GLN A 71 11.06 -2.37 3.56
CA GLN A 71 11.40 -1.58 2.38
C GLN A 71 12.43 -0.52 2.83
N PRO A 72 13.70 -0.57 2.35
CA PRO A 72 14.73 0.35 2.84
C PRO A 72 14.43 1.83 2.55
N GLN A 73 13.67 2.09 1.48
CA GLN A 73 13.25 3.43 1.09
C GLN A 73 11.75 3.42 0.83
N PRO A 74 10.91 3.51 1.88
CA PRO A 74 9.47 3.43 1.72
C PRO A 74 8.92 4.71 1.08
N MET A 75 7.90 4.55 0.26
CA MET A 75 7.27 5.65 -0.49
C MET A 75 6.21 6.34 0.37
N HIS A 76 6.13 7.67 0.30
CA HIS A 76 5.03 8.42 0.92
C HIS A 76 3.72 8.24 0.14
N LEU A 77 2.58 8.09 0.83
CA LEU A 77 1.27 7.88 0.19
C LEU A 77 0.92 8.97 -0.84
N ARG A 78 1.31 10.22 -0.58
CA ARG A 78 1.13 11.34 -1.54
C ARG A 78 1.78 11.08 -2.91
N TRP A 79 2.88 10.34 -2.96
CA TRP A 79 3.53 10.01 -4.22
C TRP A 79 2.66 9.12 -5.11
N PHE A 80 1.90 8.19 -4.50
CA PHE A 80 0.89 7.41 -5.23
C PHE A 80 -0.17 8.31 -5.86
N VAL A 81 -0.63 9.33 -5.15
CA VAL A 81 -1.61 10.31 -5.67
C VAL A 81 -1.03 11.05 -6.88
N ASP A 82 0.21 11.51 -6.79
CA ASP A 82 0.88 12.19 -7.89
C ASP A 82 1.09 11.26 -9.10
N TRP A 83 1.44 10.00 -8.86
CA TRP A 83 1.56 8.98 -9.91
C TRP A 83 0.21 8.74 -10.60
N VAL A 84 -0.91 8.59 -9.88
CA VAL A 84 -2.25 8.46 -10.50
C VAL A 84 -2.61 9.70 -11.33
N ARG A 85 -2.34 10.90 -10.80
CA ARG A 85 -2.58 12.16 -11.50
C ARG A 85 -1.75 12.30 -12.76
N SER A 86 -0.56 11.71 -12.81
CA SER A 86 0.30 11.75 -14.00
C SER A 86 -0.33 11.10 -15.24
N PHE A 87 -1.29 10.17 -15.05
CA PHE A 87 -2.09 9.58 -16.13
C PHE A 87 -3.32 10.42 -16.52
N GLY A 88 -3.51 11.60 -15.91
CA GLY A 88 -4.66 12.48 -16.16
C GLY A 88 -5.91 12.14 -15.33
N TYR A 89 -5.81 11.25 -14.34
CA TYR A 89 -6.92 10.93 -13.44
C TYR A 89 -6.92 11.86 -12.22
N PRO A 90 -7.96 12.67 -12.02
CA PRO A 90 -7.93 13.73 -11.01
C PRO A 90 -8.31 13.19 -9.63
N ILE A 91 -7.49 12.31 -9.05
CA ILE A 91 -7.72 11.80 -7.69
C ILE A 91 -7.43 12.91 -6.66
N GLN A 92 -8.28 13.06 -5.63
CA GLN A 92 -8.13 14.11 -4.61
C GLN A 92 -7.60 13.57 -3.29
N LEU A 93 -6.77 14.37 -2.62
CA LEU A 93 -6.42 14.18 -1.22
C LEU A 93 -7.42 14.94 -0.36
N VAL A 94 -8.03 14.26 0.61
CA VAL A 94 -9.00 14.85 1.56
C VAL A 94 -8.61 14.48 2.98
N SER A 95 -9.15 15.17 3.99
CA SER A 95 -8.88 14.79 5.39
C SER A 95 -9.35 13.35 5.66
N TYR A 96 -8.77 12.69 6.65
CA TYR A 96 -9.16 11.32 6.99
C TYR A 96 -10.62 11.24 7.43
N GLU A 97 -11.10 12.26 8.16
CA GLU A 97 -12.48 12.40 8.60
C GLU A 97 -13.44 12.57 7.41
N GLN A 98 -13.11 13.46 6.46
CA GLN A 98 -13.89 13.65 5.23
C GLN A 98 -13.93 12.37 4.39
N TRP A 99 -12.80 11.67 4.29
CA TRP A 99 -12.72 10.40 3.59
C TRP A 99 -13.61 9.34 4.23
N GLN A 100 -13.61 9.25 5.56
CA GLN A 100 -14.45 8.35 6.34
C GLN A 100 -15.95 8.66 6.17
N GLU A 101 -16.33 9.93 6.18
CA GLU A 101 -17.71 10.38 5.94
C GLU A 101 -18.19 10.01 4.54
N TYR A 102 -17.36 10.28 3.52
CA TYR A 102 -17.65 9.90 2.14
C TYR A 102 -17.79 8.38 2.00
N LEU A 103 -16.86 7.61 2.58
CA LEU A 103 -16.86 6.16 2.54
C LEU A 103 -18.16 5.56 3.12
N LYS A 104 -18.67 6.10 4.23
CA LYS A 104 -19.94 5.66 4.86
C LYS A 104 -21.14 5.82 3.92
N GLY A 105 -21.21 6.92 3.17
CA GLY A 105 -22.30 7.16 2.21
C GLY A 105 -22.11 6.44 0.87
N TYR A 106 -20.87 6.10 0.53
CA TYR A 106 -20.48 5.50 -0.73
C TYR A 106 -20.65 3.98 -0.76
N ILE A 107 -20.28 3.29 0.33
CA ILE A 107 -20.43 1.84 0.43
C ILE A 107 -21.90 1.50 0.63
N ARG A 108 -22.53 1.00 -0.44
CA ARG A 108 -23.93 0.56 -0.45
C ARG A 108 -24.09 -0.95 -0.58
N SER A 109 -22.99 -1.67 -0.81
CA SER A 109 -22.97 -3.11 -1.06
C SER A 109 -21.71 -3.75 -0.44
N PRO A 110 -21.80 -5.00 0.04
CA PRO A 110 -20.65 -5.82 0.45
C PRO A 110 -19.61 -6.06 -0.66
N GLU A 111 -19.98 -5.81 -1.92
CA GLU A 111 -19.10 -5.99 -3.09
C GLU A 111 -18.02 -4.89 -3.19
N HIS A 112 -18.14 -3.79 -2.43
CA HIS A 112 -17.13 -2.74 -2.45
C HIS A 112 -15.82 -3.23 -1.82
N PRO A 113 -14.64 -2.99 -2.44
CA PRO A 113 -13.34 -3.48 -1.96
C PRO A 113 -13.03 -3.13 -0.50
N LEU A 114 -13.48 -1.97 -0.03
CA LEU A 114 -13.25 -1.50 1.34
C LEU A 114 -14.27 -2.02 2.37
N TYR A 115 -15.30 -2.76 1.95
CA TYR A 115 -16.32 -3.26 2.87
C TYR A 115 -15.73 -4.17 3.96
N THR A 116 -14.81 -5.06 3.58
CA THR A 116 -14.12 -5.96 4.52
C THR A 116 -13.14 -5.22 5.44
N LEU A 117 -12.76 -4.00 5.09
CA LEU A 117 -11.83 -3.16 5.85
C LEU A 117 -12.54 -2.18 6.80
N LEU A 118 -13.88 -2.12 6.79
CA LEU A 118 -14.64 -1.19 7.63
C LEU A 118 -14.26 -1.25 9.12
N PRO A 119 -14.09 -2.43 9.77
CA PRO A 119 -13.65 -2.47 11.16
C PRO A 119 -12.30 -1.78 11.37
N PHE A 120 -11.34 -2.02 10.49
CA PHE A 120 -10.01 -1.41 10.55
C PHE A 120 -10.05 0.12 10.39
N LEU A 121 -10.95 0.60 9.52
CA LEU A 121 -11.07 2.01 9.16
C LEU A 121 -11.93 2.81 10.14
N PHE A 122 -12.89 2.20 10.83
CA PHE A 122 -13.86 2.93 11.67
C PHE A 122 -13.81 2.59 13.14
N GLU A 123 -13.40 1.37 13.52
CA GLU A 123 -13.34 1.01 14.93
C GLU A 123 -12.20 1.75 15.61
N LYS A 124 -12.52 2.34 16.76
CA LYS A 124 -11.57 3.04 17.60
C LYS A 124 -11.02 2.07 18.63
N TRP A 125 -9.71 1.91 18.59
CA TRP A 125 -8.95 1.04 19.47
C TRP A 125 -8.16 1.89 20.47
N SER A 126 -7.62 1.24 21.50
CA SER A 126 -6.79 1.82 22.57
C SER A 126 -7.51 2.81 23.50
N SER A 127 -6.84 3.19 24.59
CA SER A 127 -7.29 4.25 25.49
C SER A 127 -7.38 5.61 24.81
N GLU A 128 -6.64 5.83 23.72
CA GLU A 128 -6.64 7.09 22.96
C GLU A 128 -7.78 7.17 21.93
N GLN A 129 -8.59 6.11 21.78
CA GLN A 129 -9.75 6.07 20.88
C GLN A 129 -9.39 6.38 19.41
N LEU A 130 -8.31 5.75 18.93
CA LEU A 130 -7.76 5.92 17.58
C LEU A 130 -8.09 4.72 16.70
N THR A 131 -8.38 4.96 15.45
CA THR A 131 -8.48 3.90 14.43
C THR A 131 -7.10 3.31 14.13
N ILE A 132 -7.05 2.13 13.50
CA ILE A 132 -5.75 1.56 13.13
C ILE A 132 -4.97 2.51 12.20
N PRO A 133 -5.59 3.17 11.20
CA PRO A 133 -4.86 4.15 10.42
C PRO A 133 -4.22 5.28 11.26
N GLU A 134 -4.91 5.79 12.26
CA GLU A 134 -4.34 6.85 13.09
C GLU A 134 -3.17 6.37 13.95
N LEU A 135 -3.18 5.10 14.39
CA LEU A 135 -2.08 4.49 15.16
C LEU A 135 -0.78 4.34 14.36
N TYR A 136 -0.88 4.16 13.04
CA TYR A 136 0.27 3.93 12.15
C TYR A 136 0.81 5.20 11.47
N LEU A 137 0.29 6.39 11.81
CA LEU A 137 0.85 7.67 11.37
C LEU A 137 2.35 7.76 11.71
N GLN A 138 3.16 8.39 10.84
CA GLN A 138 4.60 8.49 11.03
C GLN A 138 5.02 9.02 12.40
N LYS A 139 4.28 10.01 12.94
CA LYS A 139 4.53 10.58 14.28
C LYS A 139 4.42 9.58 15.44
N ARG A 140 3.72 8.45 15.23
CA ARG A 140 3.46 7.40 16.24
C ARG A 140 4.21 6.10 15.95
N ARG A 141 4.51 5.84 14.68
CA ARG A 141 5.05 4.55 14.22
C ARG A 141 6.49 4.35 14.72
N PRO A 142 6.86 3.14 15.18
CA PRO A 142 8.26 2.83 15.48
C PRO A 142 9.11 2.87 14.20
N LYS A 143 10.31 3.45 14.32
CA LYS A 143 11.31 3.42 13.24
C LYS A 143 12.02 2.07 13.24
N ILE A 144 11.68 1.23 12.27
CA ILE A 144 12.25 -0.11 12.15
C ILE A 144 13.43 -0.07 11.18
N SER A 145 14.62 -0.42 11.68
CA SER A 145 15.82 -0.53 10.85
C SER A 145 15.92 -1.91 10.20
N CYS A 146 16.32 -1.94 8.92
CA CYS A 146 16.68 -3.15 8.17
C CYS A 146 18.18 -3.25 7.83
N HIS A 147 19.04 -2.38 8.41
CA HIS A 147 20.48 -2.35 8.09
C HIS A 147 21.18 -3.70 8.26
N GLN A 148 20.89 -4.44 9.35
CA GLN A 148 21.46 -5.77 9.56
C GLN A 148 21.08 -6.79 8.48
N THR A 149 19.88 -6.65 7.90
CA THR A 149 19.45 -7.45 6.75
C THR A 149 20.24 -7.06 5.51
N LEU A 150 20.38 -5.76 5.23
CA LEU A 150 21.13 -5.26 4.08
C LEU A 150 22.60 -5.70 4.14
N ASP A 151 23.24 -5.58 5.30
CA ASP A 151 24.61 -6.04 5.52
C ASP A 151 24.76 -7.55 5.29
N ALA A 152 23.78 -8.35 5.76
CA ALA A 152 23.80 -9.80 5.59
C ALA A 152 23.49 -10.25 4.15
N LEU A 153 22.79 -9.43 3.36
CA LEU A 153 22.53 -9.66 1.94
C LEU A 153 23.62 -9.08 1.04
N PHE A 154 24.57 -8.30 1.58
CA PHE A 154 25.64 -7.70 0.79
C PHE A 154 26.42 -8.76 -0.01
N GLY A 155 26.59 -8.52 -1.31
CA GLY A 155 27.27 -9.45 -2.22
C GLY A 155 26.43 -10.63 -2.71
N SER A 156 25.19 -10.81 -2.22
CA SER A 156 24.30 -11.90 -2.68
C SER A 156 23.61 -11.63 -4.02
N GLY A 157 23.60 -10.38 -4.48
CA GLY A 157 22.78 -9.92 -5.61
C GLY A 157 21.30 -9.68 -5.26
N ILE A 158 20.87 -9.99 -4.04
CA ILE A 158 19.49 -9.77 -3.58
C ILE A 158 19.36 -8.33 -3.08
N VAL A 159 18.58 -7.52 -3.81
CA VAL A 159 18.32 -6.11 -3.51
C VAL A 159 16.82 -5.90 -3.46
N CYS A 160 16.33 -5.13 -2.49
CA CYS A 160 14.92 -4.73 -2.45
C CYS A 160 14.67 -3.68 -3.54
N PRO A 161 13.78 -3.93 -4.51
CA PRO A 161 13.45 -2.93 -5.52
C PRO A 161 12.88 -1.67 -4.88
N GLN A 162 13.28 -0.51 -5.38
CA GLN A 162 12.69 0.74 -4.95
C GLN A 162 11.24 0.85 -5.45
N PRO A 163 10.30 1.30 -4.62
CA PRO A 163 8.94 1.55 -5.05
C PRO A 163 8.98 2.86 -5.86
N ASN A 164 9.11 2.74 -7.19
CA ASN A 164 9.12 3.85 -8.14
C ASN A 164 7.95 3.69 -9.13
N SER A 165 7.85 4.57 -10.12
CA SER A 165 6.75 4.53 -11.11
C SER A 165 6.77 3.23 -11.90
N GLU A 166 7.96 2.75 -12.29
CA GLU A 166 8.11 1.52 -13.06
C GLU A 166 7.50 0.31 -12.33
N VAL A 167 7.77 0.18 -11.03
CA VAL A 167 7.18 -0.90 -10.19
C VAL A 167 5.67 -0.72 -10.03
N LEU A 168 5.18 0.51 -9.87
CA LEU A 168 3.74 0.76 -9.82
C LEU A 168 3.04 0.47 -11.15
N ASP A 169 3.68 0.76 -12.28
CA ASP A 169 3.17 0.49 -13.62
C ASP A 169 3.04 -1.02 -13.87
N ILE A 170 3.98 -1.82 -13.34
CA ILE A 170 3.92 -3.28 -13.35
C ILE A 170 2.71 -3.78 -12.53
N TYR A 171 2.49 -3.26 -11.32
CA TYR A 171 1.32 -3.62 -10.52
C TYR A 171 0.00 -3.19 -11.18
N LEU A 172 -0.04 -1.99 -11.77
CA LEU A 172 -1.22 -1.51 -12.49
C LEU A 172 -1.54 -2.40 -13.69
N SER A 173 -0.52 -2.79 -14.46
CA SER A 173 -0.67 -3.70 -15.60
C SER A 173 -1.28 -5.03 -15.14
N TYR A 174 -0.74 -5.63 -14.07
CA TYR A 174 -1.30 -6.85 -13.51
C TYR A 174 -2.75 -6.66 -13.01
N PHE A 175 -3.07 -5.54 -12.36
CA PHE A 175 -4.44 -5.28 -11.91
C PHE A 175 -5.43 -5.15 -13.06
N ILE A 176 -5.03 -4.56 -14.18
CA ILE A 176 -5.87 -4.44 -15.38
C ILE A 176 -6.02 -5.82 -16.05
N GLU A 177 -4.91 -6.54 -16.24
CA GLU A 177 -4.91 -7.86 -16.91
C GLU A 177 -5.69 -8.92 -16.12
N SER A 178 -5.61 -8.89 -14.79
CA SER A 178 -6.36 -9.79 -13.91
C SER A 178 -7.84 -9.42 -13.77
N GLY A 179 -8.26 -8.28 -14.31
CA GLY A 179 -9.62 -7.75 -14.13
C GLY A 179 -9.89 -7.21 -12.72
N PHE A 180 -8.87 -7.11 -11.87
CA PHE A 180 -9.00 -6.51 -10.55
C PHE A 180 -9.36 -5.01 -10.63
N LEU A 181 -8.77 -4.30 -11.60
CA LEU A 181 -9.15 -2.93 -11.97
C LEU A 181 -9.61 -2.90 -13.42
N SER A 182 -10.64 -2.12 -13.69
CA SER A 182 -11.06 -1.82 -15.05
C SER A 182 -10.55 -0.44 -15.48
N VAL A 183 -10.39 -0.24 -16.80
CA VAL A 183 -10.11 1.09 -17.36
C VAL A 183 -11.25 2.08 -17.04
N ASP A 184 -12.47 1.57 -16.88
CA ASP A 184 -13.61 2.38 -16.49
C ASP A 184 -13.54 2.85 -15.04
N ASP A 185 -12.97 2.06 -14.11
CA ASP A 185 -12.70 2.52 -12.75
C ASP A 185 -11.83 3.78 -12.77
N LEU A 186 -10.78 3.79 -13.60
CA LEU A 186 -9.89 4.93 -13.76
C LEU A 186 -10.60 6.12 -14.44
N ARG A 187 -11.32 5.90 -15.53
CA ARG A 187 -12.07 6.96 -16.24
C ARG A 187 -13.18 7.59 -15.40
N ASN A 188 -13.80 6.81 -14.51
CA ASN A 188 -14.89 7.28 -13.68
C ASN A 188 -14.42 8.24 -12.56
N ILE A 189 -13.12 8.29 -12.25
CA ILE A 189 -12.55 9.33 -11.38
C ILE A 189 -12.93 10.72 -11.89
N SER A 190 -12.74 10.97 -13.20
CA SER A 190 -13.01 12.27 -13.81
C SER A 190 -14.49 12.67 -13.78
N LYS A 191 -15.42 11.70 -13.83
CA LYS A 191 -16.87 11.97 -13.80
C LYS A 191 -17.38 12.31 -12.40
N LYS A 192 -16.80 11.71 -11.35
CA LYS A 192 -17.22 11.92 -9.95
C LYS A 192 -16.76 13.26 -9.39
N MET A 193 -15.65 13.77 -9.90
CA MET A 193 -15.12 15.08 -9.54
C MET A 193 -16.07 16.25 -9.88
N THR A 194 -16.85 16.14 -10.95
CA THR A 194 -17.87 17.15 -11.28
C THR A 194 -18.95 17.24 -10.19
N VAL A 195 -19.27 16.13 -9.53
CA VAL A 195 -20.32 16.06 -8.50
C VAL A 195 -19.83 16.60 -7.15
N LEU A 196 -18.55 16.42 -6.81
CA LEU A 196 -17.96 16.94 -5.56
C LEU A 196 -17.68 18.45 -5.61
N SER A 197 -17.55 19.06 -6.79
CA SER A 197 -17.40 20.52 -6.93
C SER A 197 -18.72 21.30 -6.87
N GLU A 198 -19.85 20.60 -6.84
CA GLU A 198 -21.21 21.17 -6.85
C GLU A 198 -21.91 21.10 -5.47
N VAL A 199 -21.22 20.62 -4.43
CA VAL A 199 -21.69 20.53 -3.03
C VAL A 199 -20.79 21.36 -2.13
#